data_AF-A0A2J0YVK0-F1
#
_entry.id   AF-A0A2J0YVK0-F1
#
_cell.length_a   1.000
_cell.length_b   1.000
_cell.length_c   1.000
_cell.angle_alpha   90.00
_cell.angle_beta   90.00
_cell.angle_gamma   90.00
#
_symmetry.space_group_name_H-M   'P 1'
#
loop_
_entity.id
_entity.type
_entity.pdbx_description
1 polymer ?
#
loop_
_entity_poly.entity_id
_entity_poly.type
_entity_poly.pdbx_seq_one_letter_code
_entity_poly.pdbx_strand_id
1 'polypeptide(L)' 'MTVWIRIALYMVAGWLYGSGYIGEEVRSMITDDPAVAGAIEAGIAAAIGAIPVAWWRWARKMGLPT' A
#
# COMPACT_ATOMS: atom_id res chain seq x y z
N MET A 1 -0.44 12.41 1.14
CA MET A 1 0.26 11.91 -0.05
C MET A 1 1.68 12.43 -0.14
N THR A 2 2.62 11.68 0.43
CA THR A 2 4.04 11.86 0.13
C THR A 2 4.30 11.61 -1.36
N VAL A 3 5.16 12.41 -1.97
CA VAL A 3 5.45 12.37 -3.43
C VAL A 3 5.85 10.96 -3.89
N TRP A 4 6.58 10.23 -3.05
CA TRP A 4 7.04 8.87 -3.32
C TRP A 4 5.91 7.84 -3.44
N ILE A 5 4.92 7.89 -2.54
CA ILE A 5 3.77 6.97 -2.58
C ILE A 5 2.94 7.22 -3.84
N ARG A 6 2.83 8.48 -4.25
CA ARG A 6 2.16 8.87 -5.50
C ARG A 6 2.87 8.32 -6.73
N ILE A 7 4.19 8.47 -6.81
CA ILE A 7 4.99 7.91 -7.91
C ILE A 7 4.84 6.38 -7.95
N ALA A 8 4.93 5.71 -6.80
CA ALA A 8 4.74 4.26 -6.70
C ALA A 8 3.34 3.84 -7.18
N LEU A 9 2.30 4.55 -6.77
CA LEU A 9 0.93 4.31 -7.21
C LEU A 9 0.75 4.44 -8.72
N TYR A 10 1.26 5.51 -9.33
CA TYR A 10 1.21 5.69 -10.78
C TYR A 10 1.96 4.60 -11.54
N MET A 11 3.14 4.19 -11.05
CA MET A 11 3.90 3.10 -11.67
C MET A 11 3.17 1.76 -11.59
N VAL A 12 2.62 1.42 -10.43
CA VAL A 12 1.87 0.16 -10.22
C VAL A 12 0.56 0.18 -11.01
N ALA A 13 -0.19 1.28 -11.00
CA ALA A 13 -1.42 1.42 -11.77
C ALA A 13 -1.16 1.32 -13.28
N GLY A 14 -0.10 1.98 -13.78
CA GLY A 14 0.32 1.88 -15.17
C GLY A 14 0.75 0.46 -15.57
N TRP A 15 1.47 -0.24 -14.68
CA TRP A 15 1.87 -1.63 -14.91
C TRP A 15 0.68 -2.59 -14.90
N LEU A 16 -0.24 -2.46 -13.95
CA LEU A 16 -1.46 -3.28 -13.86
C LEU A 16 -2.37 -3.07 -15.07
N TYR A 17 -2.46 -1.82 -15.56
CA TYR A 17 -3.21 -1.50 -16.77
C TYR A 17 -2.53 -2.11 -18.01
N GLY A 18 -1.22 -1.94 -18.18
CA GLY A 18 -0.47 -2.49 -19.31
C GLY A 18 -0.40 -4.03 -19.35
N SER A 19 -0.62 -4.68 -18.21
CA SER A 19 -0.72 -6.15 -18.09
C SER A 19 -2.15 -6.68 -18.23
N GLY A 20 -3.14 -5.80 -18.38
CA GLY A 20 -4.55 -6.17 -18.56
C GLY A 20 -5.26 -6.64 -17.29
N TYR A 21 -4.65 -6.49 -16.11
CA TYR A 21 -5.28 -6.85 -14.83
C TYR A 21 -6.35 -5.85 -14.40
N ILE A 22 -6.30 -4.60 -14.88
CA ILE A 22 -7.28 -3.56 -14.56
C ILE A 22 -7.70 -2.79 -15.82
N GLY A 23 -8.97 -2.38 -15.87
CA GLY A 23 -9.51 -1.50 -16.91
C GLY A 23 -9.15 -0.02 -16.69
N GLU A 24 -9.43 0.81 -17.70
CA GLU A 24 -9.16 2.27 -17.63
C GLU A 24 -9.92 2.93 -16.47
N GLU A 25 -11.14 2.49 -16.17
CA GLU A 25 -11.93 3.07 -15.06
C GLU A 25 -11.23 2.87 -13.71
N VAL A 26 -10.68 1.68 -13.47
CA VAL A 26 -9.98 1.35 -12.22
C VAL A 26 -8.66 2.10 -12.14
N ARG A 27 -7.94 2.23 -13.26
CA ARG A 27 -6.72 3.04 -13.34
C ARG A 27 -7.02 4.50 -12.96
N SER A 28 -7.99 5.13 -13.60
CA SER A 28 -8.38 6.52 -13.33
C SER A 28 -8.85 6.69 -11.88
N MET A 29 -9.61 5.74 -11.34
CA MET A 29 -10.04 5.77 -9.94
C MET A 29 -8.85 5.70 -8.96
N ILE A 30 -7.81 4.93 -9.27
CA ILE A 30 -6.59 4.85 -8.43
C ILE A 30 -5.74 6.12 -8.55
N THR A 31 -5.70 6.74 -9.74
CA THR A 31 -4.79 7.83 -10.05
C THR A 31 -5.34 9.23 -9.85
N ASP A 32 -6.66 9.40 -9.99
CA ASP A 32 -7.31 10.71 -10.07
C ASP A 32 -8.23 10.97 -8.87
N ASP A 33 -8.70 9.92 -8.17
CA ASP A 33 -9.53 10.08 -6.97
C ASP A 33 -8.65 10.26 -5.71
N PRO A 34 -8.67 11.46 -5.07
CA PRO A 34 -7.87 11.72 -3.88
C PRO A 34 -8.30 10.87 -2.66
N ALA A 35 -9.56 10.42 -2.60
CA ALA A 35 -10.04 9.56 -1.51
C ALA A 35 -9.49 8.15 -1.61
N VAL A 36 -9.45 7.57 -2.83
CA VAL A 36 -8.88 6.25 -3.09
C VAL A 36 -7.37 6.25 -2.87
N ALA A 37 -6.69 7.27 -3.38
CA ALA A 37 -5.27 7.49 -3.12
C ALA A 37 -4.97 7.57 -1.61
N GLY A 38 -5.81 8.29 -0.85
CA GLY A 38 -5.73 8.38 0.60
C GLY A 38 -5.95 7.04 1.32
N ALA A 39 -6.92 6.24 0.86
CA ALA A 39 -7.19 4.92 1.41
C ALA A 39 -6.02 3.95 1.19
N ILE A 40 -5.38 3.99 0.01
CA ILE A 40 -4.20 3.16 -0.29
C ILE A 40 -3.01 3.60 0.57
N GLU A 41 -2.78 4.91 0.71
CA GLU A 41 -1.71 5.43 1.57
C GLU A 41 -1.93 5.00 3.04
N ALA A 42 -3.16 5.08 3.54
CA ALA A 42 -3.53 4.60 4.87
C ALA A 42 -3.32 3.08 5.01
N GLY A 43 -3.68 2.30 3.99
CA GLY A 43 -3.46 0.85 3.97
C GLY A 43 -1.98 0.47 3.99
N ILE A 44 -1.15 1.15 3.20
CA ILE A 44 0.32 0.93 3.17
C ILE A 44 0.92 1.32 4.52
N ALA A 45 0.55 2.49 5.07
CA ALA A 45 1.04 2.93 6.36
C ALA A 45 0.65 1.95 7.49
N ALA A 46 -0.59 1.46 7.47
CA ALA A 46 -1.07 0.45 8.40
C ALA A 46 -0.30 -0.87 8.26
N ALA A 47 -0.03 -1.32 7.04
CA ALA A 47 0.74 -2.54 6.79
C ALA A 47 2.18 -2.43 7.30
N ILE A 48 2.86 -1.30 7.02
CA ILE A 48 4.21 -1.05 7.53
C ILE A 48 4.21 -0.97 9.06
N GLY A 49 3.26 -0.24 9.65
CA GLY A 49 3.11 -0.15 11.11
C GLY A 49 2.75 -1.47 11.78
N ALA A 50 2.10 -2.38 11.06
CA ALA A 50 1.77 -3.71 11.57
C ALA A 50 3.02 -4.62 11.66
N ILE A 51 4.10 -4.36 10.92
CA ILE A 51 5.31 -5.19 10.93
C ILE A 51 5.96 -5.24 12.33
N PRO A 52 6.30 -4.10 12.97
CA PRO A 52 6.85 -4.13 14.33
C PRO A 52 5.92 -4.80 15.34
N VAL A 53 4.60 -4.58 15.23
CA VAL A 53 3.61 -5.17 16.14
C VAL A 53 3.55 -6.69 15.96
N ALA A 54 3.57 -7.16 14.70
CA ALA A 54 3.60 -8.58 14.38
C ALA A 54 4.89 -9.23 14.87
N TRP A 55 6.04 -8.58 14.66
CA TRP A 55 7.34 -9.02 15.17
C TRP A 55 7.34 -9.13 16.69
N TRP A 56 6.93 -8.08 17.39
CA TRP A 56 6.87 -8.07 18.85
C TRP A 56 5.96 -9.17 19.41
N ARG A 57 4.78 -9.34 18.81
CA ARG A 57 3.85 -10.43 19.18
C ARG A 57 4.46 -11.81 18.96
N TRP A 58 5.21 -12.00 17.89
CA TRP A 58 5.89 -13.25 17.58
C TRP A 58 7.07 -13.51 18.52
N ALA A 59 7.93 -12.52 18.73
CA ALA A 59 9.09 -12.59 19.61
C ALA A 59 8.67 -12.89 21.07
N ARG A 60 7.58 -12.27 21.56
CA ARG A 60 6.97 -12.61 22.86
C ARG A 60 6.51 -14.08 22.95
N LYS A 61 5.96 -14.64 21.88
CA LYS A 61 5.55 -16.06 21.86
C LYS A 61 6.74 -17.02 21.86
N MET A 62 7.85 -16.60 21.27
CA MET A 62 9.07 -17.41 21.14
C MET A 62 10.04 -17.25 22.32
N GLY A 63 9.71 -16.42 23.32
CA GLY A 63 10.60 -16.14 24.46
C GLY A 63 11.87 -15.39 24.07
N LEU A 64 11.88 -14.73 22.91
CA LEU A 64 13.00 -13.91 22.45
C LEU A 64 13.00 -12.56 23.19
N PRO A 65 14.17 -11.95 23.44
CA PRO A 65 14.23 -10.59 23.96
C PRO A 65 13.57 -9.65 22.96
N THR A 66 12.56 -8.91 23.44
CA THR A 66 11.70 -8.01 22.66
C THR A 66 12.01 -6.55 22.93
#